data_AF-A0A1J0R8N3-F1
#
_entry.id   AF-A0A1J0R8N3-F1
#
_cell.length_a   1.000
_cell.length_b   1.000
_cell.length_c   1.000
_cell.angle_alpha   90.00
_cell.angle_beta   90.00
_cell.angle_gamma   90.00
#
_symmetry.space_group_name_H-M   'P 1'
#
loop_
_entity.id
_entity.type
_entity.pdbx_description
1 polymer ?
#
loop_
_entity_poly.entity_id
_entity_poly.type
_entity_poly.pdbx_seq_one_letter_code
_entity_poly.pdbx_strand_id
1 'polypeptide(L)'
;MQEEELKLQIYVQQNLESRKMILLLLAAFSDKRRSKITDLGNIATAAVKIAGTSAFLNGHLSEFMTIAAQSGNNGQSNIGCIAKDNTNTIDTVKGLGSCGLTQETIDGTGSGKQTLVTEAGFAALGTSKGSTGAAASTPKCALFDADNSGGMENGAQTAGNLAYAAGYLTVTANSATATYKDLTGWSATNTKNAPKPYTKLYHAVNDPSAAELYAEDRPTDLTLSDIQESAQARRLYHMLTTGETTEYKETDAGAAIKSAMEQTYGDASKFKSQTWEQIGRAEVYKDPYASGRKEDTQLSTISDINTLRVSLAYYTEKSQAVAVKRIERLQQKLKADQSLQKSCDTYKTNQTCTKANCR
;
A
#
# COMPACT_ATOMS: atom_id res chain seq x y z
N MET A 1 -1.06 11.94 -0.91
CA MET A 1 -0.83 12.28 0.51
C MET A 1 0.14 13.44 0.67
N GLN A 2 1.38 13.36 0.16
CA GLN A 2 2.35 14.47 0.29
C GLN A 2 1.85 15.77 -0.36
N GLU A 3 1.24 15.68 -1.54
CA GLU A 3 0.64 16.80 -2.25
C GLU A 3 -0.43 17.52 -1.39
N GLU A 4 -1.41 16.79 -0.90
CA GLU A 4 -2.50 17.30 -0.07
C GLU A 4 -2.03 17.89 1.26
N GLU A 5 -1.02 17.30 1.89
CA GLU A 5 -0.39 17.87 3.06
C GLU A 5 0.25 19.23 2.75
N LEU A 6 0.97 19.37 1.63
CA LEU A 6 1.59 20.64 1.25
C LEU A 6 0.52 21.71 0.97
N LYS A 7 -0.55 21.37 0.24
CA LYS A 7 -1.69 22.28 0.02
C LYS A 7 -2.29 22.76 1.34
N LEU A 8 -2.52 21.84 2.27
CA LEU A 8 -3.01 22.15 3.61
C LEU A 8 -2.03 23.07 4.38
N GLN A 9 -0.73 22.79 4.35
CA GLN A 9 0.28 23.63 5.00
C GLN A 9 0.28 25.05 4.43
N ILE A 10 0.17 25.21 3.11
CA ILE A 10 0.06 26.53 2.46
C ILE A 10 -1.19 27.25 2.95
N TYR A 11 -2.35 26.59 2.91
CA TYR A 11 -3.62 27.15 3.38
C TYR A 11 -3.54 27.62 4.83
N VAL A 12 -2.89 26.84 5.69
CA VAL A 12 -2.66 27.18 7.10
C VAL A 12 -1.80 28.43 7.27
N GLN A 13 -0.80 28.65 6.42
CA GLN A 13 0.02 29.88 6.46
C GLN A 13 -0.75 31.10 5.94
N GLN A 14 -1.70 30.91 5.02
CA GLN A 14 -2.56 31.98 4.53
C GLN A 14 -3.60 32.43 5.58
N ASN A 15 -4.06 31.50 6.43
CA ASN A 15 -5.21 31.68 7.31
C ASN A 15 -4.84 31.70 8.80
N LEU A 16 -3.86 32.53 9.19
CA LEU A 16 -3.31 32.55 10.56
C LEU A 16 -4.35 32.71 11.69
N GLU A 17 -5.43 33.44 11.46
CA GLU A 17 -6.45 33.73 12.48
C GLU A 17 -7.48 32.61 12.65
N SER A 18 -7.79 31.89 11.58
CA SER A 18 -8.83 30.86 11.52
C SER A 18 -8.27 29.44 11.45
N ARG A 19 -6.94 29.26 11.40
CA ARG A 19 -6.30 27.94 11.22
C ARG A 19 -6.43 26.96 12.37
N LYS A 20 -6.88 27.37 13.57
CA LYS A 20 -6.82 26.53 14.78
C LYS A 20 -7.36 25.12 14.55
N MET A 21 -8.55 25.01 13.97
CA MET A 21 -9.17 23.71 13.69
C MET A 21 -8.61 23.04 12.44
N ILE A 22 -7.98 23.78 11.54
CA ILE A 22 -7.32 23.20 10.35
C ILE A 22 -5.97 22.57 10.70
N LEU A 23 -5.28 23.05 11.75
CA LEU A 23 -4.04 22.45 12.25
C LEU A 23 -4.22 21.00 12.71
N LEU A 24 -5.44 20.60 13.10
CA LEU A 24 -5.76 19.22 13.47
C LEU A 24 -5.63 18.25 12.30
N LEU A 25 -5.89 18.71 11.06
CA LEU A 25 -5.67 17.90 9.86
C LEU A 25 -4.17 17.61 9.66
N LEU A 26 -3.28 18.58 9.98
CA LEU A 26 -1.83 18.35 9.92
C LEU A 26 -1.37 17.34 10.98
N ALA A 27 -1.95 17.39 12.18
CA ALA A 27 -1.69 16.41 13.22
C ALA A 27 -2.16 15.01 12.79
N ALA A 28 -3.34 14.90 12.18
CA ALA A 28 -3.86 13.65 11.64
C ALA A 28 -3.03 13.10 10.46
N PHE A 29 -2.48 13.97 9.61
CA PHE A 29 -1.53 13.55 8.57
C PHE A 29 -0.26 12.91 9.13
N SER A 30 0.21 13.34 10.31
CA SER A 30 1.38 12.74 10.97
C SER A 30 1.10 11.28 11.37
N ASP A 31 -0.03 11.03 12.01
CA ASP A 31 -0.45 9.67 12.40
C ASP A 31 -0.72 8.79 11.17
N LYS A 32 -1.46 9.32 10.19
CA LYS A 32 -1.78 8.58 8.95
C LYS A 32 -0.53 8.27 8.11
N ARG A 33 0.50 9.11 8.14
CA ARG A 33 1.78 8.80 7.47
C ARG A 33 2.51 7.67 8.17
N ARG A 34 2.50 7.66 9.50
CA ARG A 34 3.14 6.60 10.30
C ARG A 34 2.43 5.25 10.08
N SER A 35 1.10 5.22 10.05
CA SER A 35 0.36 4.00 9.72
C SER A 35 0.66 3.56 8.29
N LYS A 36 0.62 4.47 7.30
CA LYS A 36 0.94 4.13 5.90
C LYS A 36 2.35 3.60 5.68
N ILE A 37 3.35 4.06 6.42
CA ILE A 37 4.70 3.48 6.35
C ILE A 37 4.69 2.03 6.85
N THR A 38 3.93 1.75 7.91
CA THR A 38 3.77 0.40 8.44
C THR A 38 3.03 -0.49 7.44
N ASP A 39 1.91 0.00 6.89
CA ASP A 39 1.16 -0.68 5.83
C ASP A 39 2.06 -0.96 4.62
N LEU A 40 2.85 0.02 4.16
CA LEU A 40 3.78 -0.17 3.06
C LEU A 40 4.83 -1.24 3.34
N GLY A 41 5.34 -1.32 4.58
CA GLY A 41 6.25 -2.40 5.00
C GLY A 41 5.59 -3.77 4.93
N ASN A 42 4.33 -3.88 5.36
CA ASN A 42 3.55 -5.11 5.28
C ASN A 42 3.27 -5.50 3.83
N ILE A 43 2.82 -4.56 3.00
CA ILE A 43 2.57 -4.73 1.57
C ILE A 43 3.85 -5.18 0.85
N ALA A 44 4.98 -4.53 1.12
CA ALA A 44 6.27 -4.91 0.53
C ALA A 44 6.69 -6.32 0.93
N THR A 45 6.49 -6.69 2.20
CA THR A 45 6.77 -8.05 2.69
C THR A 45 5.89 -9.09 1.98
N ALA A 46 4.60 -8.81 1.83
CA ALA A 46 3.67 -9.67 1.11
C ALA A 46 4.06 -9.82 -0.37
N ALA A 47 4.38 -8.72 -1.04
CA ALA A 47 4.84 -8.72 -2.44
C ALA A 47 6.09 -9.59 -2.63
N VAL A 48 7.11 -9.41 -1.78
CA VAL A 48 8.35 -10.20 -1.84
C VAL A 48 8.09 -11.68 -1.57
N LYS A 49 7.21 -12.00 -0.61
CA LYS A 49 6.84 -13.39 -0.30
C LYS A 49 6.14 -14.06 -1.48
N ILE A 50 5.19 -13.38 -2.12
CA ILE A 50 4.50 -13.89 -3.31
C ILE A 50 5.50 -14.04 -4.46
N ALA A 51 6.28 -13.00 -4.77
CA ALA A 51 7.27 -13.06 -5.85
C ALA A 51 8.27 -14.21 -5.65
N GLY A 52 8.82 -14.35 -4.44
CA GLY A 52 9.79 -15.41 -4.13
C GLY A 52 9.19 -16.81 -4.18
N THR A 53 7.98 -17.01 -3.64
CA THR A 53 7.33 -18.34 -3.68
C THR A 53 6.84 -18.72 -5.08
N SER A 54 6.34 -17.75 -5.85
CA SER A 54 5.99 -17.92 -7.26
C SER A 54 7.22 -18.29 -8.10
N ALA A 55 8.31 -17.53 -7.99
CA ALA A 55 9.54 -17.77 -8.73
C ALA A 55 10.14 -19.15 -8.39
N PHE A 56 10.13 -19.52 -7.10
CA PHE A 56 10.62 -20.83 -6.65
C PHE A 56 9.79 -21.98 -7.24
N LEU A 57 8.46 -21.90 -7.18
CA LEU A 57 7.61 -22.93 -7.77
C LEU A 57 7.75 -22.97 -9.30
N ASN A 58 7.74 -21.81 -9.95
CA ASN A 58 7.91 -21.72 -11.40
C ASN A 58 9.24 -22.33 -11.85
N GLY A 59 10.34 -22.07 -11.13
CA GLY A 59 11.64 -22.68 -11.41
C GLY A 59 11.59 -24.21 -11.44
N HIS A 60 10.97 -24.84 -10.43
CA HIS A 60 10.79 -26.30 -10.40
C HIS A 60 9.91 -26.83 -11.54
N LEU A 61 8.85 -26.10 -11.90
CA LEU A 61 7.96 -26.49 -12.99
C LEU A 61 8.65 -26.36 -14.35
N SER A 62 9.33 -25.24 -14.58
CA SER A 62 10.06 -24.99 -15.82
C SER A 62 11.25 -25.94 -15.99
N GLU A 63 11.96 -26.28 -14.92
CA GLU A 63 13.03 -27.30 -14.96
C GLU A 63 12.45 -28.67 -15.34
N PHE A 64 11.37 -29.11 -14.69
CA PHE A 64 10.69 -30.35 -15.01
C PHE A 64 10.26 -30.40 -16.49
N MET A 65 9.58 -29.35 -16.97
CA MET A 65 9.12 -29.29 -18.36
C MET A 65 10.29 -29.26 -19.35
N THR A 66 11.38 -28.57 -19.02
CA THR A 66 12.59 -28.50 -19.84
C THR A 66 13.26 -29.86 -19.98
N ILE A 67 13.49 -30.57 -18.87
CA ILE A 67 14.07 -31.92 -18.89
C ILE A 67 13.15 -32.89 -19.65
N ALA A 68 11.84 -32.83 -19.40
CA ALA A 68 10.87 -33.68 -20.08
C ALA A 68 10.82 -33.41 -21.59
N ALA A 69 10.92 -32.15 -22.03
CA ALA A 69 11.02 -31.82 -23.45
C ALA A 69 12.34 -32.31 -24.05
N GLN A 70 13.47 -32.15 -23.37
CA GLN A 70 14.79 -32.55 -23.90
C GLN A 70 15.05 -34.06 -23.85
N SER A 71 14.18 -34.84 -23.19
CA SER A 71 14.27 -36.30 -23.12
C SER A 71 13.88 -37.02 -24.43
N GLY A 72 13.40 -36.29 -25.44
CA GLY A 72 13.12 -36.84 -26.76
C GLY A 72 14.39 -37.25 -27.50
N ASN A 73 14.27 -38.21 -28.42
CA ASN A 73 15.38 -38.56 -29.30
C ASN A 73 15.19 -37.82 -30.64
N ASN A 74 16.09 -36.89 -30.97
CA ASN A 74 16.05 -36.01 -32.15
C ASN A 74 15.56 -36.75 -33.42
N GLY A 75 14.28 -36.57 -33.76
CA GLY A 75 13.68 -37.10 -35.00
C GLY A 75 13.16 -38.54 -34.97
N GLN A 76 13.14 -39.24 -33.83
CA GLN A 76 12.45 -40.54 -33.71
C GLN A 76 11.01 -40.37 -33.22
N SER A 77 10.06 -40.92 -33.96
CA SER A 77 8.64 -40.92 -33.56
C SER A 77 8.44 -41.70 -32.25
N ASN A 78 7.54 -41.21 -31.39
CA ASN A 78 7.15 -41.83 -30.12
C ASN A 78 8.27 -41.98 -29.05
N ILE A 79 9.29 -41.13 -29.04
CA ILE A 79 10.29 -41.11 -27.96
C ILE A 79 10.35 -39.71 -27.33
N GLY A 80 10.15 -39.64 -26.01
CA GLY A 80 10.10 -38.39 -25.25
C GLY A 80 8.95 -38.34 -24.26
N CYS A 81 9.04 -37.40 -23.31
CA CYS A 81 8.17 -37.35 -22.13
C CYS A 81 7.01 -36.37 -22.22
N ILE A 82 6.92 -35.59 -23.29
CA ILE A 82 5.82 -34.65 -23.53
C ILE A 82 5.19 -34.98 -24.87
N ALA A 83 3.95 -35.44 -24.86
CA ALA A 83 3.20 -35.68 -26.08
C ALA A 83 2.81 -34.35 -26.73
N LYS A 84 3.12 -34.20 -28.03
CA LYS A 84 2.59 -33.12 -28.88
C LYS A 84 1.25 -33.53 -29.48
N ASP A 85 1.17 -34.78 -29.94
CA ASP A 85 -0.01 -35.43 -30.49
C ASP A 85 0.09 -36.96 -30.27
N ASN A 86 -0.78 -37.75 -30.91
CA ASN A 86 -0.84 -39.20 -30.71
C ASN A 86 0.44 -39.94 -31.15
N THR A 87 1.27 -39.32 -31.99
CA THR A 87 2.44 -39.95 -32.64
C THR A 87 3.76 -39.20 -32.43
N ASN A 88 3.67 -37.92 -32.04
CA ASN A 88 4.81 -37.03 -31.91
C ASN A 88 4.97 -36.53 -30.48
N THR A 89 6.22 -36.33 -30.09
CA THR A 89 6.63 -35.74 -28.82
C THR A 89 7.17 -34.33 -29.04
N ILE A 90 7.12 -33.50 -28.00
CA ILE A 90 7.90 -32.26 -27.92
C ILE A 90 9.30 -32.66 -27.46
N ASP A 91 10.30 -32.43 -28.32
CA ASP A 91 11.70 -32.82 -28.13
C ASP A 91 12.65 -31.61 -27.93
N THR A 92 12.10 -30.39 -27.89
CA THR A 92 12.87 -29.15 -27.71
C THR A 92 12.19 -28.19 -26.74
N VAL A 93 13.00 -27.39 -26.03
CA VAL A 93 12.51 -26.32 -25.14
C VAL A 93 11.67 -25.30 -25.90
N LYS A 94 12.04 -24.97 -27.14
CA LYS A 94 11.25 -24.05 -28.00
C LYS A 94 9.85 -24.60 -28.26
N GLY A 95 9.71 -25.93 -28.37
CA GLY A 95 8.42 -26.58 -28.57
C GLY A 95 7.44 -26.43 -27.39
N LEU A 96 7.93 -26.07 -26.20
CA LEU A 96 7.08 -25.79 -25.02
C LEU A 96 6.34 -24.45 -25.09
N GLY A 97 6.76 -23.55 -25.98
CA GLY A 97 6.19 -22.19 -26.03
C GLY A 97 6.28 -21.49 -24.67
N SER A 98 5.14 -20.97 -24.20
CA SER A 98 5.01 -20.27 -22.91
C SER A 98 5.14 -21.16 -21.67
N CYS A 99 5.18 -22.49 -21.81
CA CYS A 99 5.40 -23.42 -20.71
C CYS A 99 6.89 -23.74 -20.47
N GLY A 100 7.79 -23.15 -21.26
CA GLY A 100 9.24 -23.29 -21.10
C GLY A 100 9.86 -22.33 -20.07
N LEU A 101 11.20 -22.36 -19.96
CA LEU A 101 11.98 -21.37 -19.21
C LEU A 101 11.97 -20.01 -19.94
N THR A 102 10.87 -19.25 -19.81
CA THR A 102 10.85 -17.84 -20.20
C THR A 102 11.11 -16.99 -18.98
N GLN A 103 12.14 -16.13 -19.06
CA GLN A 103 12.38 -15.11 -18.05
C GLN A 103 11.35 -14.00 -18.25
N GLU A 104 10.31 -13.99 -17.41
CA GLU A 104 9.35 -12.89 -17.38
C GLU A 104 10.04 -11.61 -16.88
N THR A 105 9.88 -10.52 -17.62
CA THR A 105 10.29 -9.18 -17.18
C THR A 105 9.23 -8.59 -16.26
N ILE A 106 9.65 -8.14 -15.07
CA ILE A 106 8.78 -7.37 -14.18
C ILE A 106 8.65 -5.95 -14.75
N ASP A 107 7.53 -5.64 -15.39
CA ASP A 107 7.29 -4.32 -15.99
C ASP A 107 6.46 -3.37 -15.09
N GLY A 108 5.95 -3.88 -13.96
CA GLY A 108 5.16 -3.10 -13.00
C GLY A 108 3.76 -2.71 -13.47
N THR A 109 3.28 -3.24 -14.61
CA THR A 109 1.98 -2.88 -15.22
C THR A 109 0.86 -3.88 -14.92
N GLY A 110 1.19 -5.04 -14.33
CA GLY A 110 0.22 -6.07 -13.99
C GLY A 110 -0.84 -5.56 -13.02
N SER A 111 -2.11 -5.68 -13.41
CA SER A 111 -3.27 -5.38 -12.57
C SER A 111 -4.17 -6.62 -12.45
N GLY A 112 -4.79 -6.82 -11.29
CA GLY A 112 -5.77 -7.88 -11.04
C GLY A 112 -5.29 -9.05 -10.16
N LYS A 113 -6.26 -9.66 -9.45
CA LYS A 113 -6.05 -10.84 -8.60
C LYS A 113 -5.72 -12.06 -9.47
N GLN A 114 -4.69 -12.82 -9.09
CA GLN A 114 -4.30 -14.06 -9.77
C GLN A 114 -5.46 -15.07 -9.78
N THR A 115 -5.77 -15.66 -10.94
CA THR A 115 -6.88 -16.63 -11.10
C THR A 115 -6.45 -18.08 -10.99
N LEU A 116 -5.15 -18.36 -11.17
CA LEU A 116 -4.60 -19.72 -11.17
C LEU A 116 -4.41 -20.31 -9.75
N VAL A 117 -4.27 -19.44 -8.74
CA VAL A 117 -4.19 -19.82 -7.32
C VAL A 117 -5.28 -19.07 -6.59
N THR A 118 -6.28 -19.82 -6.11
CA THR A 118 -7.47 -19.27 -5.45
C THR A 118 -7.48 -19.65 -3.98
N GLU A 119 -8.50 -19.21 -3.24
CA GLU A 119 -8.76 -19.66 -1.87
C GLU A 119 -9.00 -21.17 -1.79
N ALA A 120 -9.50 -21.78 -2.88
CA ALA A 120 -9.69 -23.22 -3.01
C ALA A 120 -8.43 -23.97 -3.48
N GLY A 121 -7.28 -23.31 -3.62
CA GLY A 121 -6.03 -23.92 -4.10
C GLY A 121 -5.82 -23.75 -5.61
N PHE A 122 -5.18 -24.75 -6.22
CA PHE A 122 -4.85 -24.79 -7.65
C PHE A 122 -5.94 -25.56 -8.39
N ALA A 123 -7.02 -24.86 -8.76
CA ALA A 123 -8.27 -25.48 -9.23
C ALA A 123 -8.11 -26.47 -10.41
N ALA A 124 -7.09 -26.29 -11.24
CA ALA A 124 -6.81 -27.16 -12.39
C ALA A 124 -5.96 -28.41 -12.07
N LEU A 125 -5.45 -28.55 -10.84
CA LEU A 125 -4.47 -29.58 -10.45
C LEU A 125 -5.06 -30.57 -9.43
N GLY A 126 -5.91 -31.47 -9.90
CA GLY A 126 -6.53 -32.55 -9.11
C GLY A 126 -5.72 -33.86 -9.10
N THR A 127 -6.37 -34.96 -8.70
CA THR A 127 -5.73 -36.30 -8.56
C THR A 127 -5.57 -37.06 -9.88
N SER A 128 -6.11 -36.53 -10.98
CA SER A 128 -6.28 -37.25 -12.23
C SER A 128 -5.43 -36.65 -13.33
N LYS A 129 -5.04 -37.47 -14.31
CA LYS A 129 -4.55 -36.98 -15.60
C LYS A 129 -5.61 -36.08 -16.23
N GLY A 130 -5.19 -34.95 -16.80
CA GLY A 130 -6.09 -34.07 -17.55
C GLY A 130 -6.68 -34.75 -18.79
N SER A 131 -7.84 -34.31 -19.23
CA SER A 131 -8.56 -34.86 -20.40
C SER A 131 -8.13 -34.24 -21.74
N THR A 132 -7.23 -33.26 -21.73
CA THR A 132 -6.75 -32.52 -22.90
C THR A 132 -5.55 -33.16 -23.60
N GLY A 133 -5.06 -34.31 -23.11
CA GLY A 133 -3.93 -35.02 -23.71
C GLY A 133 -4.32 -35.83 -24.94
N ALA A 134 -3.46 -35.80 -25.96
CA ALA A 134 -3.45 -36.83 -26.99
C ALA A 134 -3.22 -38.19 -26.32
N ALA A 135 -4.09 -39.16 -26.57
CA ALA A 135 -3.92 -40.54 -26.13
C ALA A 135 -2.82 -41.18 -26.97
N ALA A 136 -1.58 -40.77 -26.74
CA ALA A 136 -0.45 -41.35 -27.43
C ALA A 136 -0.28 -42.78 -26.86
N SER A 137 -0.58 -43.77 -27.69
CA SER A 137 -0.51 -45.20 -27.34
C SER A 137 0.92 -45.71 -27.13
N THR A 138 1.93 -44.86 -27.33
CA THR A 138 3.30 -45.28 -27.67
C THR A 138 4.49 -44.43 -27.20
N PRO A 139 4.41 -43.20 -26.62
CA PRO A 139 5.61 -42.47 -26.24
C PRO A 139 6.38 -43.21 -25.15
N LYS A 140 7.60 -43.64 -25.48
CA LYS A 140 8.52 -44.20 -24.50
C LYS A 140 9.18 -43.04 -23.75
N CYS A 141 8.80 -42.88 -22.49
CA CYS A 141 9.38 -41.91 -21.57
C CYS A 141 10.07 -42.64 -20.41
N ALA A 142 11.37 -42.91 -20.57
CA ALA A 142 12.16 -43.54 -19.51
C ALA A 142 12.24 -42.66 -18.24
N LEU A 143 12.04 -41.34 -18.38
CA LEU A 143 12.07 -40.41 -17.24
C LEU A 143 10.99 -40.72 -16.19
N PHE A 144 9.86 -41.29 -16.58
CA PHE A 144 8.73 -41.60 -15.68
C PHE A 144 8.49 -43.10 -15.48
N ASP A 145 9.48 -43.91 -15.83
CA ASP A 145 9.42 -45.35 -15.66
C ASP A 145 10.51 -45.77 -14.65
N ALA A 146 10.05 -46.21 -13.48
CA ALA A 146 10.90 -46.66 -12.38
C ALA A 146 11.10 -48.18 -12.36
N ASP A 147 10.61 -48.89 -13.38
CA ASP A 147 10.78 -50.34 -13.51
C ASP A 147 12.08 -50.73 -14.24
N ASN A 148 12.47 -52.00 -14.14
CA ASN A 148 13.72 -52.52 -14.69
C ASN A 148 13.69 -52.78 -16.20
N SER A 149 12.51 -52.72 -16.84
CA SER A 149 12.31 -53.06 -18.24
C SER A 149 12.19 -51.81 -19.13
N GLY A 150 13.27 -51.04 -19.23
CA GLY A 150 13.33 -49.84 -20.08
C GLY A 150 13.03 -48.52 -19.35
N GLY A 151 13.04 -48.56 -18.01
CA GLY A 151 12.98 -47.38 -17.15
C GLY A 151 14.30 -46.62 -17.02
N MET A 152 14.31 -45.62 -16.14
CA MET A 152 15.42 -44.68 -15.96
C MET A 152 16.75 -45.37 -15.60
N GLU A 153 16.68 -46.42 -14.77
CA GLU A 153 17.83 -47.23 -14.39
C GLU A 153 17.86 -48.47 -15.27
N ASN A 154 18.64 -48.41 -16.36
CA ASN A 154 18.71 -49.47 -17.38
C ASN A 154 19.03 -50.87 -16.77
N GLY A 155 17.99 -51.67 -16.54
CA GLY A 155 18.10 -53.02 -15.95
C GLY A 155 17.94 -53.09 -14.43
N ALA A 156 17.63 -51.99 -13.75
CA ALA A 156 17.35 -51.94 -12.31
C ALA A 156 16.08 -51.14 -12.01
N GLN A 157 15.50 -51.35 -10.84
CA GLN A 157 14.36 -50.56 -10.37
C GLN A 157 14.87 -49.45 -9.48
N THR A 158 14.18 -48.31 -9.48
CA THR A 158 14.58 -47.19 -8.62
C THR A 158 14.40 -47.58 -7.15
N ALA A 159 15.36 -47.22 -6.30
CA ALA A 159 15.32 -47.58 -4.87
C ALA A 159 14.16 -46.92 -4.08
N GLY A 160 13.49 -45.93 -4.66
CA GLY A 160 12.39 -45.21 -4.04
C GLY A 160 11.52 -44.45 -5.04
N ASN A 161 10.48 -43.81 -4.51
CA ASN A 161 9.56 -43.00 -5.30
C ASN A 161 10.27 -41.76 -5.86
N LEU A 162 9.98 -41.42 -7.11
CA LEU A 162 10.51 -40.23 -7.77
C LEU A 162 9.47 -39.13 -7.78
N ALA A 163 9.80 -37.99 -7.19
CA ALA A 163 8.92 -36.82 -7.09
C ALA A 163 9.35 -35.75 -8.11
N TYR A 164 8.42 -35.31 -8.95
CA TYR A 164 8.64 -34.32 -10.01
C TYR A 164 7.70 -33.13 -9.87
N ALA A 165 7.98 -32.07 -10.64
CA ALA A 165 7.16 -30.85 -10.68
C ALA A 165 6.88 -30.33 -9.26
N ALA A 166 7.95 -30.06 -8.50
CA ALA A 166 7.88 -29.66 -7.10
C ALA A 166 7.12 -30.63 -6.17
N GLY A 167 7.03 -31.91 -6.54
CA GLY A 167 6.36 -32.97 -5.77
C GLY A 167 4.88 -33.17 -6.10
N TYR A 168 4.34 -32.49 -7.12
CA TYR A 168 2.96 -32.72 -7.57
C TYR A 168 2.78 -34.10 -8.20
N LEU A 169 3.76 -34.52 -9.00
CA LEU A 169 3.80 -35.82 -9.66
C LEU A 169 4.70 -36.77 -8.87
N THR A 170 4.24 -37.98 -8.57
CA THR A 170 5.06 -39.03 -7.97
C THR A 170 4.98 -40.30 -8.81
N VAL A 171 6.12 -40.78 -9.28
CA VAL A 171 6.27 -42.12 -9.86
C VAL A 171 6.63 -43.08 -8.73
N THR A 172 5.82 -44.14 -8.60
CA THR A 172 6.04 -45.14 -7.54
C THR A 172 7.25 -45.99 -7.88
N ALA A 173 8.06 -46.34 -6.89
CA ALA A 173 9.17 -47.27 -7.07
C ALA A 173 8.68 -48.55 -7.77
N ASN A 174 9.52 -49.10 -8.65
CA ASN A 174 9.25 -50.36 -9.37
C ASN A 174 7.99 -50.28 -10.27
N SER A 175 7.63 -49.10 -10.77
CA SER A 175 6.43 -48.90 -11.58
C SER A 175 6.57 -47.77 -12.60
N ALA A 176 5.87 -47.89 -13.73
CA ALA A 176 5.63 -46.78 -14.65
C ALA A 176 4.38 -45.94 -14.27
N THR A 177 3.76 -46.21 -13.12
CA THR A 177 2.53 -45.53 -12.70
C THR A 177 2.85 -44.24 -11.95
N ALA A 178 2.42 -43.13 -12.53
CA ALA A 178 2.45 -41.84 -11.89
C ALA A 178 1.14 -41.52 -11.14
N THR A 179 1.28 -40.90 -9.98
CA THR A 179 0.18 -40.39 -9.15
C THR A 179 0.31 -38.88 -8.99
N TYR A 180 -0.82 -38.21 -8.79
CA TYR A 180 -0.91 -36.74 -8.68
C TYR A 180 -1.45 -36.35 -7.31
N LYS A 181 -0.84 -35.34 -6.71
CA LYS A 181 -1.34 -34.75 -5.45
C LYS A 181 -2.56 -33.89 -5.71
N ASP A 182 -3.61 -34.03 -4.92
CA ASP A 182 -4.77 -33.15 -4.98
C ASP A 182 -4.42 -31.74 -4.47
N LEU A 183 -4.33 -30.78 -5.37
CA LEU A 183 -4.08 -29.38 -5.03
C LEU A 183 -5.36 -28.53 -5.03
N THR A 184 -6.53 -29.18 -5.01
CA THR A 184 -7.86 -28.54 -5.02
C THR A 184 -8.55 -28.60 -3.65
N GLY A 185 -9.56 -27.77 -3.45
CA GLY A 185 -10.38 -27.74 -2.24
C GLY A 185 -9.57 -27.45 -0.98
N TRP A 186 -8.57 -26.57 -1.08
CA TRP A 186 -7.75 -26.15 0.05
C TRP A 186 -8.45 -25.11 0.91
N SER A 187 -7.92 -24.93 2.12
CA SER A 187 -8.29 -23.86 3.04
C SER A 187 -7.05 -23.36 3.78
N ALA A 188 -7.18 -22.22 4.47
CA ALA A 188 -6.09 -21.64 5.25
C ALA A 188 -5.48 -22.60 6.28
N THR A 189 -6.25 -23.56 6.79
CA THR A 189 -5.81 -24.51 7.83
C THR A 189 -5.58 -25.92 7.32
N ASN A 190 -5.91 -26.22 6.06
CA ASN A 190 -5.77 -27.56 5.51
C ASN A 190 -5.39 -27.53 4.02
N THR A 191 -4.15 -27.92 3.74
CA THR A 191 -3.59 -28.09 2.40
C THR A 191 -3.39 -29.58 2.04
N LYS A 192 -4.09 -30.50 2.72
CA LYS A 192 -4.14 -31.95 2.41
C LYS A 192 -2.75 -32.63 2.28
N ASN A 193 -1.76 -32.21 3.06
CA ASN A 193 -0.37 -32.70 2.98
C ASN A 193 0.28 -32.49 1.59
N ALA A 194 -0.10 -31.42 0.89
CA ALA A 194 0.47 -31.09 -0.39
C ALA A 194 1.95 -30.69 -0.31
N PRO A 195 2.69 -30.73 -1.44
CA PRO A 195 4.10 -30.40 -1.45
C PRO A 195 4.36 -28.96 -1.02
N LYS A 196 5.41 -28.78 -0.21
CA LYS A 196 5.79 -27.51 0.41
C LYS A 196 5.87 -26.30 -0.55
N PRO A 197 6.37 -26.43 -1.80
CA PRO A 197 6.42 -25.30 -2.72
C PRO A 197 5.03 -24.76 -3.07
N TYR A 198 4.05 -25.64 -3.29
CA TYR A 198 2.66 -25.26 -3.57
C TYR A 198 1.96 -24.67 -2.33
N THR A 199 2.16 -25.27 -1.15
CA THR A 199 1.55 -24.74 0.09
C THR A 199 2.08 -23.34 0.42
N LYS A 200 3.39 -23.11 0.25
CA LYS A 200 3.99 -21.79 0.45
C LYS A 200 3.39 -20.73 -0.47
N LEU A 201 3.24 -21.03 -1.77
CA LEU A 201 2.63 -20.08 -2.70
C LEU A 201 1.17 -19.81 -2.36
N TYR A 202 0.38 -20.86 -2.07
CA TYR A 202 -1.01 -20.72 -1.66
C TYR A 202 -1.17 -19.79 -0.45
N HIS A 203 -0.38 -20.01 0.60
CA HIS A 203 -0.45 -19.18 1.81
C HIS A 203 0.09 -17.77 1.59
N ALA A 204 0.99 -17.54 0.62
CA ALA A 204 1.46 -16.20 0.28
C ALA A 204 0.40 -15.40 -0.47
N VAL A 205 -0.27 -16.01 -1.46
CA VAL A 205 -1.30 -15.36 -2.28
C VAL A 205 -2.59 -15.12 -1.51
N ASN A 206 -2.97 -16.03 -0.61
CA ASN A 206 -4.18 -15.92 0.21
C ASN A 206 -3.93 -15.30 1.59
N ASP A 207 -2.75 -14.71 1.82
CA ASP A 207 -2.48 -13.93 3.02
C ASP A 207 -3.37 -12.68 3.02
N PRO A 208 -4.02 -12.29 4.13
CA PRO A 208 -4.84 -11.07 4.18
C PRO A 208 -4.08 -9.82 3.73
N SER A 209 -2.76 -9.74 4.01
CA SER A 209 -1.92 -8.61 3.58
C SER A 209 -1.70 -8.56 2.06
N ALA A 210 -1.89 -9.67 1.34
CA ALA A 210 -1.80 -9.71 -0.11
C ALA A 210 -2.98 -9.01 -0.79
N ALA A 211 -4.15 -8.90 -0.13
CA ALA A 211 -5.30 -8.20 -0.68
C ALA A 211 -5.01 -6.71 -0.93
N GLU A 212 -4.15 -6.10 -0.11
CA GLU A 212 -3.74 -4.70 -0.24
C GLU A 212 -2.86 -4.43 -1.48
N LEU A 213 -2.28 -5.46 -2.09
CA LEU A 213 -1.56 -5.34 -3.36
C LEU A 213 -2.50 -5.01 -4.53
N TYR A 214 -3.76 -5.43 -4.41
CA TYR A 214 -4.78 -5.30 -5.46
C TYR A 214 -5.82 -4.21 -5.15
N ALA A 215 -5.65 -3.46 -4.08
CA ALA A 215 -6.56 -2.38 -3.72
C ALA A 215 -6.46 -1.24 -4.74
N GLU A 216 -7.53 -1.03 -5.51
CA GLU A 216 -7.63 -0.02 -6.57
C GLU A 216 -7.58 1.41 -6.00
N ASP A 217 -8.10 1.61 -4.78
CA ASP A 217 -8.17 2.93 -4.15
C ASP A 217 -7.26 3.03 -2.93
N ARG A 218 -6.26 3.91 -3.02
CA ARG A 218 -5.53 4.42 -1.86
C ARG A 218 -5.97 5.86 -1.62
N PRO A 219 -6.96 6.11 -0.74
CA PRO A 219 -7.43 7.47 -0.49
C PRO A 219 -6.26 8.33 0.00
N THR A 220 -6.00 9.42 -0.72
CA THR A 220 -4.91 10.36 -0.47
C THR A 220 -5.23 11.38 0.61
N ASP A 221 -6.53 11.65 0.80
CA ASP A 221 -7.08 12.68 1.67
C ASP A 221 -7.42 12.07 3.03
N LEU A 222 -7.51 12.89 4.07
CA LEU A 222 -8.07 12.45 5.35
C LEU A 222 -9.60 12.46 5.26
N THR A 223 -10.21 11.44 5.85
CA THR A 223 -11.63 11.45 6.19
C THR A 223 -11.83 12.12 7.55
N LEU A 224 -13.07 12.45 7.91
CA LEU A 224 -13.38 12.91 9.26
C LEU A 224 -13.01 11.86 10.32
N SER A 225 -13.24 10.58 10.01
CA SER A 225 -12.86 9.45 10.88
C SER A 225 -11.36 9.42 11.13
N ASP A 226 -10.53 9.62 10.10
CA ASP A 226 -9.06 9.66 10.25
C ASP A 226 -8.61 10.74 11.25
N ILE A 227 -9.30 11.88 11.28
CA ILE A 227 -9.01 12.99 12.20
C ILE A 227 -9.48 12.64 13.61
N GLN A 228 -10.68 12.10 13.77
CA GLN A 228 -11.23 11.69 15.06
C GLN A 228 -10.43 10.54 15.69
N GLU A 229 -9.88 9.65 14.87
CA GLU A 229 -9.06 8.51 15.30
C GLU A 229 -7.59 8.86 15.53
N SER A 230 -7.11 9.99 15.01
CA SER A 230 -5.76 10.48 15.28
C SER A 230 -5.57 10.90 16.75
N ALA A 231 -4.63 10.25 17.43
CA ALA A 231 -4.25 10.62 18.80
C ALA A 231 -3.60 12.02 18.84
N GLN A 232 -2.80 12.37 17.81
CA GLN A 232 -2.18 13.69 17.73
C GLN A 232 -3.22 14.79 17.51
N ALA A 233 -4.23 14.55 16.66
CA ALA A 233 -5.32 15.49 16.48
C ALA A 233 -6.13 15.67 17.77
N ARG A 234 -6.46 14.59 18.48
CA ARG A 234 -7.19 14.69 19.77
C ARG A 234 -6.41 15.46 20.83
N ARG A 235 -5.11 15.18 20.95
CA ARG A 235 -4.21 15.93 21.85
C ARG A 235 -4.15 17.42 21.49
N LEU A 236 -4.02 17.74 20.20
CA LEU A 236 -3.98 19.13 19.76
C LEU A 236 -5.33 19.84 19.97
N TYR A 237 -6.45 19.16 19.74
CA TYR A 237 -7.79 19.70 20.01
C TYR A 237 -7.96 20.04 21.50
N HIS A 238 -7.57 19.11 22.37
CA HIS A 238 -7.59 19.34 23.82
C HIS A 238 -6.77 20.58 24.21
N MET A 239 -5.52 20.67 23.73
CA MET A 239 -4.64 21.81 24.00
C MET A 239 -5.24 23.14 23.50
N LEU A 240 -5.81 23.16 22.30
CA LEU A 240 -6.35 24.38 21.69
C LEU A 240 -7.66 24.86 22.35
N THR A 241 -8.41 23.96 22.98
CA THR A 241 -9.71 24.28 23.60
C THR A 241 -9.61 24.57 25.09
N THR A 242 -8.75 23.86 25.82
CA THR A 242 -8.56 24.04 27.27
C THR A 242 -7.44 25.01 27.61
N GLY A 243 -6.48 25.21 26.70
CA GLY A 243 -5.24 25.94 26.99
C GLY A 243 -4.25 25.15 27.87
N GLU A 244 -4.59 23.92 28.26
CA GLU A 244 -3.72 23.07 29.06
C GLU A 244 -2.62 22.45 28.19
N THR A 245 -1.39 22.50 28.70
CA THR A 245 -0.20 21.93 28.07
C THR A 245 0.30 20.65 28.77
N THR A 246 -0.41 20.23 29.82
CA THR A 246 -0.17 19.00 30.57
C THR A 246 -0.44 17.75 29.73
N GLU A 247 -0.01 16.59 30.24
CA GLU A 247 -0.12 15.32 29.52
C GLU A 247 -1.59 14.94 29.27
N TYR A 248 -1.95 14.77 27.98
CA TYR A 248 -3.26 14.31 27.55
C TYR A 248 -3.39 12.79 27.78
N LYS A 249 -4.37 12.39 28.58
CA LYS A 249 -4.74 10.98 28.79
C LYS A 249 -6.00 10.63 28.02
N GLU A 250 -5.87 9.69 27.08
CA GLU A 250 -6.97 9.23 26.21
C GLU A 250 -8.19 8.73 27.01
N THR A 251 -7.95 8.13 28.18
CA THR A 251 -8.98 7.55 29.06
C THR A 251 -9.95 8.57 29.65
N ASP A 252 -9.54 9.84 29.75
CA ASP A 252 -10.27 10.81 30.57
C ASP A 252 -11.19 11.71 29.70
N ALA A 253 -10.87 11.86 28.40
CA ALA A 253 -11.57 12.80 27.51
C ALA A 253 -11.75 12.32 26.05
N GLY A 254 -11.22 11.14 25.66
CA GLY A 254 -11.14 10.73 24.26
C GLY A 254 -12.49 10.69 23.52
N ALA A 255 -13.54 10.13 24.14
CA ALA A 255 -14.87 10.05 23.52
C ALA A 255 -15.53 11.43 23.37
N ALA A 256 -15.44 12.28 24.39
CA ALA A 256 -16.00 13.63 24.36
C ALA A 256 -15.32 14.50 23.30
N ILE A 257 -13.99 14.39 23.16
CA ILE A 257 -13.23 15.10 22.13
C ILE A 257 -13.63 14.66 20.72
N LYS A 258 -13.82 13.35 20.49
CA LYS A 258 -14.28 12.84 19.18
C LYS A 258 -15.62 13.45 18.77
N SER A 259 -16.58 13.51 19.70
CA SER A 259 -17.88 14.16 19.44
C SER A 259 -17.75 15.67 19.23
N ALA A 260 -16.87 16.35 19.96
CA ALA A 260 -16.63 17.78 19.79
C ALA A 260 -15.95 18.11 18.45
N MET A 261 -15.09 17.22 17.95
CA MET A 261 -14.52 17.31 16.59
C MET A 261 -15.60 17.16 15.52
N GLU A 262 -16.54 16.25 15.69
CA GLU A 262 -17.67 16.09 14.75
C GLU A 262 -18.48 17.38 14.64
N GLN A 263 -18.78 18.02 15.76
CA GLN A 263 -19.45 19.34 15.77
C GLN A 263 -18.62 20.43 15.09
N THR A 264 -17.28 20.33 15.14
CA THR A 264 -16.37 21.31 14.55
C THR A 264 -16.33 21.22 13.02
N TYR A 265 -16.35 19.99 12.48
CA TYR A 265 -16.24 19.75 11.04
C TYR A 265 -17.57 19.49 10.34
N GLY A 266 -18.65 19.30 11.11
CA GLY A 266 -19.97 18.98 10.60
C GLY A 266 -20.10 17.51 10.18
N ASP A 267 -21.09 17.27 9.33
CA ASP A 267 -21.47 15.93 8.85
C ASP A 267 -20.32 15.28 8.04
N ALA A 268 -19.99 14.02 8.36
CA ALA A 268 -18.96 13.25 7.69
C ALA A 268 -19.13 13.20 6.16
N SER A 269 -20.37 13.15 5.66
CA SER A 269 -20.68 13.14 4.23
C SER A 269 -20.36 14.47 3.52
N LYS A 270 -20.33 15.58 4.28
CA LYS A 270 -20.02 16.92 3.79
C LYS A 270 -18.58 17.33 4.03
N PHE A 271 -17.83 16.53 4.79
CA PHE A 271 -16.45 16.84 5.20
C PHE A 271 -15.56 17.21 4.00
N LYS A 272 -15.64 16.44 2.91
CA LYS A 272 -14.86 16.69 1.68
C LYS A 272 -15.15 18.07 1.09
N SER A 273 -16.42 18.41 0.87
CA SER A 273 -16.79 19.68 0.22
C SER A 273 -16.62 20.90 1.13
N GLN A 274 -16.80 20.72 2.44
CA GLN A 274 -16.67 21.78 3.43
C GLN A 274 -15.22 22.05 3.83
N THR A 275 -14.34 21.04 3.77
CA THR A 275 -12.95 21.17 4.23
C THR A 275 -11.97 21.11 3.07
N TRP A 276 -11.88 19.98 2.37
CA TRP A 276 -10.87 19.78 1.33
C TRP A 276 -11.08 20.66 0.12
N GLU A 277 -12.31 20.80 -0.37
CA GLU A 277 -12.56 21.70 -1.50
C GLU A 277 -12.36 23.18 -1.12
N GLN A 278 -12.58 23.56 0.15
CA GLN A 278 -12.27 24.91 0.60
C GLN A 278 -10.76 25.17 0.59
N ILE A 279 -9.96 24.19 1.04
CA ILE A 279 -8.50 24.24 0.96
C ILE A 279 -8.08 24.33 -0.52
N GLY A 280 -8.64 23.50 -1.39
CA GLY A 280 -8.33 23.48 -2.82
C GLY A 280 -8.68 24.79 -3.53
N ARG A 281 -9.78 25.44 -3.17
CA ARG A 281 -10.21 26.72 -3.75
C ARG A 281 -9.34 27.92 -3.34
N ALA A 282 -8.46 27.79 -2.35
CA ALA A 282 -7.63 28.91 -1.94
C ALA A 282 -6.67 29.32 -3.07
N GLU A 283 -6.64 30.63 -3.32
CA GLU A 283 -5.80 31.22 -4.36
C GLU A 283 -4.38 31.42 -3.86
N VAL A 284 -3.42 31.01 -4.68
CA VAL A 284 -1.99 31.18 -4.48
C VAL A 284 -1.35 31.79 -5.72
N TYR A 285 -0.19 32.43 -5.56
CA TYR A 285 0.58 32.85 -6.71
C TYR A 285 1.13 31.64 -7.47
N LYS A 286 0.88 31.59 -8.77
CA LYS A 286 1.41 30.57 -9.69
C LYS A 286 2.94 30.54 -9.70
N ASP A 287 3.55 31.72 -9.67
CA ASP A 287 4.97 31.90 -9.37
C ASP A 287 5.13 33.02 -8.32
N PRO A 288 5.36 32.66 -7.04
CA PRO A 288 5.46 33.62 -5.97
C PRO A 288 6.70 34.51 -6.04
N TYR A 289 7.72 34.16 -6.83
CA TYR A 289 8.97 34.91 -6.95
C TYR A 289 9.16 35.56 -8.34
N ALA A 290 8.15 35.52 -9.21
CA ALA A 290 8.17 36.21 -10.50
C ALA A 290 8.45 37.71 -10.34
N SER A 291 9.26 38.26 -11.25
CA SER A 291 9.66 39.67 -11.28
C SER A 291 8.57 40.64 -11.76
N GLY A 292 7.42 40.10 -12.22
CA GLY A 292 6.29 40.86 -12.77
C GLY A 292 4.98 40.68 -11.99
N ARG A 293 3.85 40.91 -12.66
CA ARG A 293 2.52 40.65 -12.08
C ARG A 293 2.40 39.17 -11.76
N LYS A 294 2.10 38.87 -10.51
CA LYS A 294 1.84 37.49 -10.06
C LYS A 294 0.45 37.09 -10.52
N GLU A 295 0.36 35.99 -11.25
CA GLU A 295 -0.90 35.35 -11.60
C GLU A 295 -1.37 34.50 -10.43
N ASP A 296 -2.66 34.59 -10.11
CA ASP A 296 -3.27 33.73 -9.10
C ASP A 296 -3.71 32.40 -9.73
N THR A 297 -3.67 31.35 -8.94
CA THR A 297 -4.13 30.00 -9.29
C THR A 297 -4.69 29.30 -8.07
N GLN A 298 -5.56 28.31 -8.26
CA GLN A 298 -6.14 27.57 -7.14
C GLN A 298 -5.19 26.46 -6.68
N LEU A 299 -5.08 26.24 -5.37
CA LEU A 299 -4.29 25.13 -4.81
C LEU A 299 -4.70 23.77 -5.41
N SER A 300 -5.98 23.55 -5.70
CA SER A 300 -6.47 22.32 -6.33
C SER A 300 -5.92 22.06 -7.72
N THR A 301 -5.46 23.10 -8.43
CA THR A 301 -4.90 22.99 -9.78
C THR A 301 -3.38 22.74 -9.80
N ILE A 302 -2.71 22.81 -8.65
CA ILE A 302 -1.28 22.55 -8.53
C ILE A 302 -1.04 21.13 -8.03
N SER A 303 -0.53 20.27 -8.91
CA SER A 303 -0.09 18.90 -8.56
C SER A 303 1.42 18.74 -8.44
N ASP A 304 2.20 19.69 -8.97
CA ASP A 304 3.67 19.64 -8.90
C ASP A 304 4.17 19.92 -7.47
N ILE A 305 4.83 18.92 -6.87
CA ILE A 305 5.35 18.97 -5.50
C ILE A 305 6.38 20.09 -5.31
N ASN A 306 7.20 20.37 -6.32
CA ASN A 306 8.21 21.42 -6.23
C ASN A 306 7.56 22.81 -6.21
N THR A 307 6.56 23.04 -7.05
CA THR A 307 5.74 24.25 -7.07
C THR A 307 5.04 24.47 -5.73
N LEU A 308 4.48 23.41 -5.14
CA LEU A 308 3.87 23.47 -3.80
C LEU A 308 4.90 23.81 -2.71
N ARG A 309 6.12 23.25 -2.75
CA ARG A 309 7.19 23.57 -1.78
C ARG A 309 7.64 25.03 -1.87
N VAL A 310 7.83 25.55 -3.10
CA VAL A 310 8.18 26.96 -3.33
C VAL A 310 7.07 27.87 -2.81
N SER A 311 5.80 27.53 -3.09
CA SER A 311 4.65 28.25 -2.57
C SER A 311 4.60 28.24 -1.04
N LEU A 312 4.83 27.09 -0.41
CA LEU A 312 4.87 26.97 1.04
C LEU A 312 5.95 27.85 1.66
N ALA A 313 7.16 27.86 1.11
CA ALA A 313 8.25 28.72 1.59
C ALA A 313 7.83 30.20 1.56
N TYR A 314 7.30 30.64 0.42
CA TYR A 314 6.82 32.01 0.25
C TYR A 314 5.73 32.39 1.26
N TYR A 315 4.67 31.57 1.40
CA TYR A 315 3.59 31.87 2.34
C TYR A 315 4.02 31.74 3.80
N THR A 316 5.00 30.90 4.11
CA THR A 316 5.62 30.84 5.44
C THR A 316 6.32 32.16 5.77
N GLU A 317 7.20 32.65 4.89
CA GLU A 317 7.88 33.95 5.06
C GLU A 317 6.89 35.10 5.18
N LYS A 318 5.88 35.13 4.29
CA LYS A 318 4.81 36.13 4.31
C LYS A 318 4.05 36.11 5.64
N SER A 319 3.69 34.93 6.14
CA SER A 319 2.96 34.77 7.40
C SER A 319 3.78 35.21 8.61
N GLN A 320 5.08 34.90 8.63
CA GLN A 320 6.00 35.34 9.68
C GLN A 320 6.14 36.86 9.69
N ALA A 321 6.29 37.50 8.53
CA ALA A 321 6.35 38.94 8.42
C ALA A 321 5.05 39.62 8.94
N VAL A 322 3.89 39.02 8.67
CA VAL A 322 2.60 39.50 9.21
C VAL A 322 2.55 39.34 10.74
N ALA A 323 2.98 38.20 11.27
CA ALA A 323 3.01 37.94 12.70
C ALA A 323 3.94 38.91 13.46
N VAL A 324 5.15 39.15 12.94
CA VAL A 324 6.11 40.12 13.51
C VAL A 324 5.50 41.51 13.58
N LYS A 325 4.93 42.01 12.47
CA LYS A 325 4.25 43.32 12.45
C LYS A 325 3.11 43.42 13.45
N ARG A 326 2.38 42.32 13.68
CA ARG A 326 1.29 42.29 14.67
C ARG A 326 1.82 42.34 16.10
N ILE A 327 2.88 41.59 16.40
CA ILE A 327 3.55 41.63 17.71
C ILE A 327 4.04 43.05 17.99
N GLU A 328 4.68 43.72 17.03
CA GLU A 328 5.14 45.11 17.16
C GLU A 328 3.97 46.07 17.47
N ARG A 329 2.84 45.95 16.74
CA ARG A 329 1.64 46.75 17.01
C ARG A 329 1.06 46.51 18.39
N LEU A 330 0.99 45.25 18.84
CA LEU A 330 0.49 44.90 20.17
C LEU A 330 1.41 45.43 21.27
N GLN A 331 2.73 45.37 21.07
CA GLN A 331 3.71 45.96 21.99
C GLN A 331 3.58 47.49 22.07
N GLN A 332 3.34 48.18 20.95
CA GLN A 332 3.09 49.63 20.94
C GLN A 332 1.81 49.99 21.69
N LYS A 333 0.70 49.25 21.45
CA LYS A 333 -0.55 49.45 22.19
C LYS A 333 -0.38 49.21 23.69
N LEU A 334 0.29 48.12 24.07
CA LEU A 334 0.58 47.83 25.47
C LEU A 334 1.35 48.96 26.16
N LYS A 335 2.36 49.54 25.48
CA LYS A 335 3.11 50.69 26.00
C LYS A 335 2.23 51.94 26.13
N ALA A 336 1.36 52.19 25.15
CA ALA A 336 0.42 53.31 25.21
C ALA A 336 -0.58 53.15 26.38
N ASP A 337 -1.17 51.98 26.55
CA ASP A 337 -2.11 51.67 27.63
C ASP A 337 -1.44 51.80 29.00
N GLN A 338 -0.21 51.29 29.15
CA GLN A 338 0.58 51.44 30.38
C GLN A 338 0.89 52.91 30.69
N SER A 339 1.15 53.74 29.68
CA SER A 339 1.39 55.18 29.86
C SER A 339 0.12 55.93 30.28
N LEU A 340 -1.03 55.55 29.71
CA LEU A 340 -2.34 56.09 30.05
C LEU A 340 -2.72 55.75 31.50
N GLN A 341 -2.50 54.49 31.90
CA GLN A 341 -2.72 54.01 33.26
C GLN A 341 -1.90 54.81 34.29
N LYS A 342 -0.58 54.97 34.06
CA LYS A 342 0.29 55.78 34.93
C LYS A 342 -0.18 57.23 35.05
N SER A 343 -0.68 57.79 33.95
CA SER A 343 -1.19 59.17 33.92
C SER A 343 -2.48 59.28 34.74
N CYS A 344 -3.41 58.32 34.60
CA CYS A 344 -4.62 58.24 35.41
C CYS A 344 -4.33 58.03 36.91
N ASP A 345 -3.36 57.18 37.26
CA ASP A 345 -2.98 56.93 38.66
C ASP A 345 -2.36 58.17 39.30
N THR A 346 -1.53 58.92 38.54
CA THR A 346 -0.95 60.21 38.99
C THR A 346 -2.01 61.29 39.19
N TYR A 347 -3.04 61.32 38.35
CA TYR A 347 -4.17 62.24 38.50
C TYR A 347 -5.03 61.92 39.73
N LYS A 348 -5.26 60.63 40.03
CA LYS A 348 -5.99 60.19 41.23
C LYS A 348 -5.28 60.56 42.54
N THR A 349 -3.95 60.59 42.56
CA THR A 349 -3.18 60.97 43.74
C THR A 349 -3.14 62.48 44.01
N ASN A 350 -3.44 63.33 43.01
CA ASN A 350 -3.20 64.78 43.09
C ASN A 350 -4.45 65.67 43.22
N GLN A 351 -5.70 65.14 43.22
CA GLN A 351 -6.90 65.95 43.48
C GLN A 351 -7.97 65.21 44.30
N THR A 352 -8.57 65.92 45.26
CA THR A 352 -9.91 65.63 45.82
C THR A 352 -10.93 65.60 44.68
N CYS A 353 -11.31 64.41 44.24
CA CYS A 353 -12.24 64.19 43.13
C CYS A 353 -13.64 64.76 43.41
N THR A 354 -13.99 65.87 42.73
CA THR A 354 -15.37 66.09 42.30
C THR A 354 -15.51 65.61 40.85
N LYS A 355 -16.34 64.57 40.67
CA LYS A 355 -16.66 63.90 39.39
C LYS A 355 -16.96 64.91 38.28
N ALA A 356 -16.01 65.16 37.37
CA ALA A 356 -16.33 65.81 36.11
C ALA A 356 -15.44 65.40 34.93
N ASN A 357 -14.15 65.06 35.11
CA ASN A 357 -13.22 64.96 33.97
C ASN A 357 -12.41 63.67 33.88
N CYS A 358 -13.08 62.51 33.94
CA CYS A 358 -12.55 61.31 33.30
C CYS A 358 -13.58 60.85 32.26
N ARG A 359 -13.31 61.14 30.99
CA ARG A 359 -13.97 60.51 29.85
C ARG A 359 -13.03 59.48 29.25
#